data_AF-M5TTM0-F1
#
_entry.id   AF-M5TTM0-F1
#
_cell.length_a   1.000
_cell.length_b   1.000
_cell.length_c   1.000
_cell.angle_alpha   90.00
_cell.angle_beta   90.00
_cell.angle_gamma   90.00
#
_symmetry.space_group_name_H-M   'P 1'
#
loop_
_entity.id
_entity.type
_entity.pdbx_description
1 polymer ?
#
loop_
_entity_poly.entity_id
_entity_poly.type
_entity_poly.pdbx_seq_one_letter_code
_entity_poly.pdbx_strand_id
1 'polypeptide(L)'
;MAASEPADAVPVGDARQSSEDGQEVTLVGLIGGSTEPFVDGIAAFTIVDPKVPYCAADEGCPTPWDYCCTQDQVKENIATIKVVDGSGSPVAKDARELLAVKELSTVVVKGTAQRDDQGNLTVSASQVFVKGN
;
A
#
# COMPACT_ATOMS: atom_id res chain seq x y z
N MET A 1 4.57 -12.36 6.95
CA MET A 1 5.73 -11.49 6.63
C MET A 1 6.67 -12.27 5.75
N ALA A 2 7.20 -11.67 4.68
CA ALA A 2 8.13 -12.34 3.78
C ALA A 2 9.58 -12.03 4.18
N ALA A 3 10.44 -13.05 4.13
CA ALA A 3 11.88 -12.91 4.39
C ALA A 3 12.66 -12.38 3.18
N SER A 4 12.08 -12.46 1.99
CA SER A 4 12.66 -12.01 0.73
C SER A 4 11.62 -11.23 -0.08
N GLU A 5 12.10 -10.33 -0.93
CA GLU A 5 11.25 -9.59 -1.85
C GLU A 5 10.50 -10.55 -2.80
N PRO A 6 9.16 -10.47 -2.88
CA PRO A 6 8.39 -11.18 -3.89
C PRO A 6 8.79 -10.75 -5.31
N ALA A 7 8.91 -11.71 -6.23
CA ALA A 7 9.21 -11.45 -7.62
C ALA A 7 8.05 -10.75 -8.35
N ASP A 8 8.36 -10.15 -9.49
CA ASP A 8 7.39 -9.59 -10.45
C ASP A 8 6.47 -8.51 -9.86
N ALA A 9 7.00 -7.73 -8.91
CA ALA A 9 6.28 -6.61 -8.33
C ALA A 9 6.04 -5.52 -9.38
N VAL A 10 4.76 -5.19 -9.61
CA VAL A 10 4.35 -4.09 -10.48
C VAL A 10 3.98 -2.85 -9.67
N PRO A 11 4.13 -1.64 -10.23
CA PRO A 11 3.67 -0.42 -9.58
C PRO A 11 2.14 -0.41 -9.35
N VAL A 12 1.69 0.32 -8.33
CA VAL A 12 0.28 0.35 -7.90
C VAL A 12 -0.66 0.81 -9.02
N GLY A 13 -0.27 1.83 -9.79
CA GLY A 13 -1.09 2.33 -10.90
C GLY A 13 -1.28 1.29 -12.01
N ASP A 14 -0.23 0.55 -12.33
CA ASP A 14 -0.26 -0.48 -13.36
C ASP A 14 -1.17 -1.64 -12.92
N ALA A 15 -1.02 -2.11 -11.69
CA ALA A 15 -1.90 -3.12 -11.13
C ALA A 15 -3.35 -2.66 -11.07
N ARG A 16 -3.60 -1.41 -10.69
CA ARG A 16 -4.95 -0.85 -10.69
C ARG A 16 -5.57 -0.87 -12.09
N GLN A 17 -4.81 -0.79 -13.16
CA GLN A 17 -5.34 -0.86 -14.52
C GLN A 17 -5.52 -2.30 -15.01
N SER A 18 -4.60 -3.20 -14.65
CA SER A 18 -4.54 -4.55 -15.22
C SER A 18 -5.15 -5.65 -14.36
N SER A 19 -5.34 -5.42 -13.05
CA SER A 19 -5.78 -6.48 -12.14
C SER A 19 -7.27 -6.72 -12.17
N GLU A 20 -7.64 -7.99 -12.27
CA GLU A 20 -9.01 -8.49 -12.16
C GLU A 20 -9.33 -8.86 -10.70
N ASP A 21 -10.62 -8.88 -10.36
CA ASP A 21 -11.07 -9.33 -9.04
C ASP A 21 -10.73 -10.80 -8.81
N GLY A 22 -10.15 -11.09 -7.65
CA GLY A 22 -9.69 -12.44 -7.30
C GLY A 22 -8.33 -12.81 -7.88
N GLN A 23 -7.71 -11.94 -8.69
CA GLN A 23 -6.39 -12.18 -9.25
C GLN A 23 -5.30 -12.07 -8.17
N GLU A 24 -4.33 -13.00 -8.19
CA GLU A 24 -3.11 -12.84 -7.40
C GLU A 24 -2.19 -11.78 -8.05
N VAL A 25 -1.78 -10.79 -7.26
CA VAL A 25 -0.93 -9.68 -7.70
C VAL A 25 0.23 -9.48 -6.73
N THR A 26 1.36 -9.02 -7.28
CA THR A 26 2.48 -8.49 -6.49
C THR A 26 2.64 -7.00 -6.79
N LEU A 27 2.54 -6.16 -5.77
CA LEU A 27 2.61 -4.70 -5.87
C LEU A 27 3.86 -4.15 -5.19
N VAL A 28 4.41 -3.05 -5.72
CA VAL A 28 5.36 -2.20 -5.01
C VAL A 28 4.78 -0.79 -4.83
N GLY A 29 4.90 -0.23 -3.63
CA GLY A 29 4.44 1.12 -3.32
C GLY A 29 5.01 1.67 -2.03
N LEU A 30 4.80 2.96 -1.80
CA LEU A 30 5.16 3.64 -0.56
C LEU A 30 3.91 3.81 0.30
N ILE A 31 4.03 3.59 1.60
CA ILE A 31 2.90 3.83 2.53
C ILE A 31 2.56 5.31 2.56
N GLY A 32 1.32 5.65 2.25
CA GLY A 32 0.88 7.04 2.10
C GLY A 32 -0.42 7.16 1.31
N GLY A 33 -0.72 8.36 0.81
CA GLY A 33 -1.91 8.71 0.04
C GLY A 33 -3.03 9.34 0.86
N SER A 34 -2.87 9.41 2.18
CA SER A 34 -3.75 10.13 3.09
C SER A 34 -2.95 10.63 4.30
N THR A 35 -3.52 11.57 5.06
CA THR A 35 -2.92 12.06 6.31
C THR A 35 -2.73 10.95 7.33
N GLU A 36 -3.67 10.00 7.37
CA GLU A 36 -3.65 8.80 8.22
C GLU A 36 -3.68 7.55 7.32
N PRO A 37 -2.52 7.07 6.83
CA PRO A 37 -2.47 5.94 5.90
C PRO A 37 -2.60 4.59 6.61
N PHE A 38 -2.63 4.55 7.94
CA PHE A 38 -2.75 3.34 8.75
C PHE A 38 -4.14 3.25 9.39
N VAL A 39 -4.66 2.02 9.49
CA VAL A 39 -5.88 1.73 10.24
C VAL A 39 -5.51 1.27 11.65
N ASP A 40 -5.93 2.01 12.67
CA ASP A 40 -5.64 1.66 14.06
C ASP A 40 -6.21 0.28 14.42
N GLY A 41 -5.38 -0.56 15.05
CA GLY A 41 -5.77 -1.87 15.58
C GLY A 41 -5.93 -2.98 14.52
N ILE A 42 -5.72 -2.69 13.23
CA ILE A 42 -5.76 -3.68 12.15
C ILE A 42 -4.54 -3.51 11.25
N ALA A 43 -4.04 -4.60 10.69
CA ALA A 43 -2.89 -4.58 9.80
C ALA A 43 -3.32 -4.14 8.40
N ALA A 44 -3.81 -2.91 8.29
CA ALA A 44 -4.25 -2.32 7.04
C ALA A 44 -3.68 -0.92 6.86
N PHE A 45 -3.31 -0.61 5.63
CA PHE A 45 -2.72 0.68 5.27
C PHE A 45 -2.86 0.96 3.78
N THR A 46 -2.73 2.22 3.37
CA THR A 46 -2.71 2.60 1.96
C THR A 46 -1.29 2.70 1.43
N ILE A 47 -1.10 2.35 0.16
CA ILE A 47 0.14 2.54 -0.57
C ILE A 47 -0.10 3.31 -1.85
N VAL A 48 0.89 4.11 -2.25
CA VAL A 48 0.89 4.90 -3.48
C VAL A 48 2.02 4.43 -4.39
N ASP A 49 1.78 4.50 -5.69
CA ASP A 49 2.73 4.16 -6.74
C ASP A 49 4.05 4.95 -6.58
N PRO A 50 5.22 4.30 -6.68
CA PRO A 50 6.52 4.97 -6.58
C PRO A 50 6.75 6.10 -7.59
N LYS A 51 6.02 6.12 -8.72
CA LYS A 51 6.14 7.18 -9.73
C LYS A 51 5.48 8.49 -9.30
N VAL A 52 4.53 8.45 -8.35
CA VAL A 52 3.88 9.66 -7.85
C VAL A 52 4.87 10.34 -6.91
N PRO A 53 5.33 11.57 -7.21
CA PRO A 53 6.28 12.25 -6.36
C PRO A 53 5.58 12.72 -5.08
N TYR A 54 6.14 12.39 -3.91
CA TYR A 54 5.75 13.03 -2.66
C TYR A 54 6.48 14.38 -2.53
N CYS A 55 5.95 15.25 -1.68
CA CYS A 55 6.40 16.64 -1.61
C CYS A 55 7.81 16.76 -1.04
N ALA A 56 8.59 17.68 -1.59
CA ALA A 56 9.91 17.99 -1.07
C ALA A 56 9.80 18.72 0.28
N ALA A 57 10.87 18.66 1.08
CA ALA A 57 10.87 19.22 2.43
C ALA A 57 10.66 20.75 2.49
N ASP A 58 10.95 21.45 1.39
CA ASP A 58 10.84 22.90 1.25
C ASP A 58 9.48 23.38 0.69
N GLU A 59 8.58 22.47 0.35
CA GLU A 59 7.24 22.81 -0.17
C GLU A 59 6.22 23.13 0.93
N GLY A 60 6.62 23.11 2.21
CA GLY A 60 5.75 23.45 3.33
C GLY A 60 4.64 22.43 3.59
N CYS A 61 4.78 21.21 3.07
CA CYS A 61 3.85 20.12 3.33
C CYS A 61 4.12 19.52 4.73
N PRO A 62 3.20 19.64 5.71
CA PRO A 62 3.42 19.06 7.03
C PRO A 62 3.42 17.53 7.02
N THR A 63 2.82 16.94 5.99
CA THR A 63 2.50 15.51 5.89
C THR A 63 2.85 14.99 4.50
N PRO A 64 4.12 14.99 4.06
CA PRO A 64 4.51 14.68 2.68
C PRO A 64 3.99 13.34 2.14
N TRP A 65 3.72 12.37 3.03
CA TRP A 65 3.13 11.08 2.69
C TRP A 65 1.66 11.15 2.26
N ASP A 66 0.94 12.25 2.49
CA ASP A 66 -0.40 12.47 1.97
C ASP A 66 -0.41 13.06 0.56
N TYR A 67 0.78 13.33 0.01
CA TYR A 67 0.99 13.88 -1.32
C TYR A 67 0.24 15.20 -1.54
N CYS A 68 0.22 16.10 -0.56
CA CYS A 68 -0.49 17.39 -0.63
C CYS A 68 -0.18 18.23 -1.90
N CYS A 69 0.98 18.04 -2.52
CA CYS A 69 1.43 18.68 -3.76
C CYS A 69 0.95 17.98 -5.05
N THR A 70 0.52 16.71 -4.99
CA THR A 70 0.14 15.88 -6.14
C THR A 70 -1.08 15.01 -5.90
N GLN A 71 -2.06 15.48 -5.14
CA GLN A 71 -3.26 14.71 -4.78
C GLN A 71 -4.05 14.22 -5.99
N ASP A 72 -4.08 14.99 -7.08
CA ASP A 72 -4.77 14.60 -8.32
C ASP A 72 -4.22 13.30 -8.92
N GLN A 73 -2.91 13.04 -8.74
CA GLN A 73 -2.26 11.83 -9.25
C GLN A 73 -2.46 10.63 -8.31
N VAL A 74 -2.64 10.85 -7.01
CA VAL A 74 -2.84 9.77 -6.03
C VAL A 74 -4.08 8.95 -6.35
N LYS A 75 -5.17 9.63 -6.77
CA LYS A 75 -6.47 8.98 -6.98
C LYS A 75 -6.41 7.80 -7.93
N GLU A 76 -5.53 7.79 -8.92
CA GLU A 76 -5.37 6.69 -9.89
C GLU A 76 -4.23 5.73 -9.56
N ASN A 77 -3.45 6.03 -8.51
CA ASN A 77 -2.18 5.36 -8.19
C ASN A 77 -2.12 4.89 -6.73
N ILE A 78 -3.27 4.77 -6.06
CA ILE A 78 -3.40 4.33 -4.67
C ILE A 78 -4.08 2.96 -4.58
N ALA A 79 -3.66 2.15 -3.61
CA ALA A 79 -4.30 0.90 -3.24
C ALA A 79 -4.35 0.75 -1.71
N THR A 80 -5.40 0.08 -1.23
CA THR A 80 -5.57 -0.31 0.17
C THR A 80 -5.02 -1.70 0.37
N ILE A 81 -4.11 -1.86 1.33
CA ILE A 81 -3.54 -3.15 1.70
C ILE A 81 -4.20 -3.61 2.99
N LYS A 82 -4.70 -4.84 3.00
CA LYS A 82 -5.22 -5.52 4.20
C LYS A 82 -4.43 -6.79 4.40
N VAL A 83 -3.60 -6.85 5.44
CA VAL A 83 -2.84 -8.06 5.76
C VAL A 83 -3.79 -9.09 6.35
N VAL A 84 -3.78 -10.28 5.77
CA VAL A 84 -4.61 -11.40 6.18
C VAL A 84 -3.77 -12.53 6.78
N ASP A 85 -4.38 -13.29 7.68
CA ASP A 85 -3.79 -14.51 8.22
C ASP A 85 -3.98 -15.72 7.28
N GLY A 86 -3.56 -16.91 7.72
CA GLY A 86 -3.69 -18.14 6.93
C GLY A 86 -5.14 -18.58 6.64
N SER A 87 -6.14 -17.98 7.31
CA SER A 87 -7.56 -18.19 7.05
C SER A 87 -8.16 -17.17 6.08
N GLY A 88 -7.38 -16.16 5.67
CA GLY A 88 -7.87 -15.01 4.89
C GLY A 88 -8.52 -13.93 5.75
N SER A 89 -8.43 -14.01 7.08
CA SER A 89 -9.02 -13.03 7.99
C SER A 89 -8.05 -11.86 8.22
N PRO A 90 -8.52 -10.60 8.30
CA PRO A 90 -7.66 -9.46 8.62
C PRO A 90 -6.94 -9.63 9.96
N VAL A 91 -5.65 -9.32 10.00
CA VAL A 91 -4.86 -9.41 11.24
C VAL A 91 -5.22 -8.24 12.17
N ALA A 92 -5.75 -8.54 13.36
CA ALA A 92 -6.11 -7.56 14.39
C ALA A 92 -4.89 -7.07 15.19
N LYS A 93 -3.92 -6.49 14.49
CA LYS A 93 -2.74 -5.84 15.06
C LYS A 93 -2.36 -4.66 14.19
N ASP A 94 -1.94 -3.57 14.79
CA ASP A 94 -1.49 -2.40 14.04
C ASP A 94 -0.36 -2.75 13.04
N ALA A 95 -0.45 -2.25 11.81
CA ALA A 95 0.55 -2.52 10.78
C ALA A 95 1.94 -1.98 11.15
N ARG A 96 2.01 -0.84 11.85
CA ARG A 96 3.27 -0.22 12.30
C ARG A 96 3.99 -1.15 13.27
N GLU A 97 3.26 -1.77 14.19
CA GLU A 97 3.80 -2.73 15.15
C GLU A 97 4.08 -4.11 14.56
N LEU A 98 3.25 -4.55 13.60
CA LEU A 98 3.38 -5.87 12.99
C LEU A 98 4.55 -5.91 12.00
N LEU A 99 4.73 -4.86 11.20
CA LEU A 99 5.67 -4.81 10.08
C LEU A 99 6.87 -3.90 10.35
N ALA A 100 6.90 -3.18 11.48
CA ALA A 100 7.92 -2.16 11.79
C ALA A 100 8.01 -1.07 10.70
N VAL A 101 6.85 -0.65 10.18
CA VAL A 101 6.73 0.35 9.10
C VAL A 101 6.26 1.70 9.63
N LYS A 102 6.53 2.72 8.84
CA LYS A 102 6.06 4.10 8.99
C LYS A 102 5.64 4.68 7.64
N GLU A 103 5.19 5.91 7.63
CA GLU A 103 4.90 6.67 6.41
C GLU A 103 6.13 6.69 5.48
N LEU A 104 5.87 6.68 4.16
CA LEU A 104 6.87 6.57 3.09
C LEU A 104 7.73 5.30 3.13
N SER A 105 7.44 4.32 3.99
CA SER A 105 8.10 3.02 3.92
C SER A 105 7.73 2.34 2.60
N THR A 106 8.74 1.89 1.87
CA THR A 106 8.52 1.14 0.63
C THR A 106 8.22 -0.31 0.98
N VAL A 107 7.11 -0.82 0.47
CA VAL A 107 6.69 -2.21 0.68
C VAL A 107 6.45 -2.91 -0.65
N VAL A 108 6.73 -4.21 -0.66
CA VAL A 108 6.32 -5.12 -1.72
C VAL A 108 5.29 -6.07 -1.13
N VAL A 109 4.10 -6.10 -1.74
CA VAL A 109 2.93 -6.79 -1.22
C VAL A 109 2.51 -7.84 -2.23
N LYS A 110 2.36 -9.08 -1.81
CA LYS A 110 1.73 -10.13 -2.60
C LYS A 110 0.41 -10.52 -1.95
N GLY A 111 -0.65 -10.60 -2.77
CA GLY A 111 -1.98 -10.90 -2.28
C GLY A 111 -3.02 -10.97 -3.39
N THR A 112 -4.28 -11.02 -2.99
CA THR A 112 -5.42 -11.11 -3.91
C THR A 112 -6.02 -9.72 -4.13
N ALA A 113 -6.13 -9.31 -5.40
CA ALA A 113 -6.75 -8.05 -5.81
C ALA A 113 -8.27 -8.12 -5.69
N GLN A 114 -8.87 -7.02 -5.23
CA GLN A 114 -10.31 -6.83 -5.11
C GLN A 114 -10.63 -5.36 -5.38
N ARG A 115 -11.72 -5.09 -6.10
CA ARG A 115 -12.32 -3.76 -6.19
C ARG A 115 -13.32 -3.54 -5.07
N ASP A 116 -13.29 -2.35 -4.49
CA ASP A 116 -14.41 -1.89 -3.66
C ASP A 116 -15.53 -1.32 -4.54
N ASP A 117 -16.65 -0.95 -3.91
CA ASP A 117 -17.82 -0.39 -4.59
C ASP A 117 -17.53 0.93 -5.34
N GLN A 118 -16.41 1.58 -5.03
CA GLN A 118 -15.94 2.81 -5.66
C GLN A 118 -14.88 2.55 -6.74
N GLY A 119 -14.54 1.28 -7.00
CA GLY A 119 -13.54 0.85 -7.98
C GLY A 119 -12.09 1.03 -7.51
N ASN A 120 -11.85 1.32 -6.24
CA ASN A 120 -10.50 1.40 -5.70
C ASN A 120 -9.91 0.00 -5.55
N LEU A 121 -8.61 -0.12 -5.77
CA LEU A 121 -7.89 -1.38 -5.60
C LEU A 121 -7.66 -1.65 -4.11
N THR A 122 -8.14 -2.79 -3.63
CA THR A 122 -7.80 -3.37 -2.34
C THR A 122 -7.05 -4.67 -2.57
N VAL A 123 -6.01 -4.93 -1.78
CA VAL A 123 -5.28 -6.20 -1.80
C VAL A 123 -5.36 -6.88 -0.45
N SER A 124 -5.91 -8.09 -0.45
CA SER A 124 -5.83 -9.02 0.67
C SER A 124 -4.44 -9.66 0.68
N ALA A 125 -3.53 -9.05 1.43
CA ALA A 125 -2.11 -9.35 1.44
C ALA A 125 -1.78 -10.56 2.30
N SER A 126 -1.34 -11.64 1.65
CA SER A 126 -0.80 -12.83 2.32
C SER A 126 0.69 -12.69 2.62
N GLN A 127 1.40 -11.86 1.86
CA GLN A 127 2.81 -11.57 2.08
C GLN A 127 3.07 -10.06 1.96
N VAL A 128 3.86 -9.55 2.90
CA VAL A 128 4.39 -8.19 2.86
C VAL A 128 5.89 -8.27 3.15
N PHE A 129 6.66 -7.60 2.31
CA PHE A 129 8.09 -7.38 2.43
C PHE A 129 8.34 -5.87 2.54
N VAL A 130 9.16 -5.45 3.50
CA VAL A 130 9.52 -4.04 3.69
C VAL A 130 10.91 -3.83 3.10
N LYS A 131 11.03 -2.93 2.12
CA LYS A 131 12.32 -2.58 1.49
C LYS A 131 13.13 -1.68 2.42
N GLY A 132 14.40 -2.03 2.61
CA GLY A 132 15.36 -1.18 3.34
C GLY A 132 15.44 -1.43 4.84
N ASN A 133 15.26 -2.68 5.27
CA ASN A 133 15.85 -3.14 6.53
C ASN A 133 17.36 -3.30 6.38
#